data_AF-A0AAJ1BWQ5-F1
#
_entry.id   AF-A0AAJ1BWQ5-F1
#
_cell.length_a   1.000
_cell.length_b   1.000
_cell.length_c   1.000
_cell.angle_alpha   90.00
_cell.angle_beta   90.00
_cell.angle_gamma   90.00
#
_symmetry.space_group_name_H-M   'P 1'
#
loop_
_entity.id
_entity.type
_entity.pdbx_description
1 polymer ?
#
loop_
_entity_poly.entity_id
_entity_poly.type
_entity_poly.pdbx_seq_one_letter_code
_entity_poly.pdbx_strand_id
1 'polypeptide(L)'
;MTAALGLSATTACAAGWSLEQLGAMDGAAELLHAEETCGMRLDAKALNLWLESKNVLSPDALSRINFNLDTLKRSNKTLTENQCALAKASAKSIGALVE
;
A
#
# COMPACT_ATOMS: atom_id res chain seq x y z
N MET A 1 20.59 51.66 8.68
CA MET A 1 20.56 50.30 9.25
C MET A 1 19.45 49.54 8.54
N THR A 2 19.79 48.71 7.56
CA THR A 2 18.81 48.00 6.73
C THR A 2 19.05 46.51 6.94
N ALA A 3 18.30 45.90 7.86
CA ALA A 3 18.34 44.47 8.08
C ALA A 3 17.49 43.79 7.00
N ALA A 4 18.15 43.20 6.01
CA ALA A 4 17.52 42.47 4.93
C ALA A 4 17.18 41.03 5.38
N LEU A 5 15.88 40.75 5.41
CA LEU A 5 15.19 39.51 5.02
C LEU A 5 16.07 38.27 4.78
N GLY A 6 15.90 37.27 5.64
CA GLY A 6 16.39 35.92 5.44
C GLY A 6 15.38 34.87 5.92
N LEU A 7 14.13 34.96 5.46
CA LEU A 7 13.18 33.84 5.58
C LEU A 7 13.61 32.75 4.60
N SER A 8 14.48 31.85 5.04
CA SER A 8 14.65 30.55 4.40
C SER A 8 13.50 29.65 4.82
N ALA A 9 12.29 29.94 4.34
CA ALA A 9 11.22 28.97 4.33
C ALA A 9 11.58 27.90 3.29
N THR A 10 12.35 26.91 3.69
CA THR A 10 12.35 25.62 2.99
C THR A 10 10.99 25.02 3.25
N THR A 11 10.00 25.39 2.43
CA THR A 11 8.85 24.54 2.20
C THR A 11 9.41 23.28 1.56
N ALA A 12 9.78 22.31 2.40
CA ALA A 12 9.83 20.94 1.96
C ALA A 12 8.44 20.66 1.42
N CYS A 13 8.29 20.75 0.08
CA CYS A 13 7.13 20.21 -0.57
C CYS A 13 7.06 18.78 -0.05
N ALA A 14 6.06 18.49 0.77
CA ALA A 14 5.59 17.13 0.94
C ALA A 14 5.20 16.69 -0.46
N ALA A 15 6.14 16.09 -1.19
CA ALA A 15 5.88 15.53 -2.49
C ALA A 15 4.80 14.49 -2.24
N GLY A 16 3.58 14.82 -2.66
CA GLY A 16 2.45 13.92 -2.53
C GLY A 16 2.78 12.61 -3.24
N TRP A 17 2.20 11.52 -2.73
CA TRP A 17 2.34 10.22 -3.37
C TRP A 17 1.87 10.27 -4.83
N SER A 18 2.64 9.67 -5.73
CA SER A 18 2.19 9.45 -7.11
C SER A 18 0.98 8.51 -7.13
N LEU A 19 0.20 8.53 -8.21
CA LEU A 19 -0.94 7.61 -8.40
C LEU A 19 -0.49 6.15 -8.36
N GLU A 20 0.70 5.84 -8.87
CA GLU A 20 1.27 4.50 -8.80
C GLU A 20 1.54 4.07 -7.36
N GLN A 21 2.12 4.96 -6.54
CA GLN A 21 2.37 4.68 -5.13
C GLN A 21 1.08 4.54 -4.33
N LEU A 22 0.09 5.40 -4.60
CA LEU A 22 -1.24 5.30 -3.99
C LEU A 22 -1.89 3.95 -4.33
N GLY A 23 -1.89 3.57 -5.61
CA GLY A 23 -2.42 2.29 -6.06
C GLY A 23 -1.66 1.09 -5.48
N ALA A 24 -0.33 1.20 -5.29
CA ALA A 24 0.45 0.14 -4.66
C ALA A 24 0.08 -0.06 -3.19
N MET A 25 -0.11 1.04 -2.44
CA MET A 25 -0.53 0.98 -1.04
C MET A 25 -1.96 0.45 -0.88
N ASP A 26 -2.89 0.92 -1.71
CA ASP A 26 -4.27 0.46 -1.70
C ASP A 26 -4.35 -1.03 -2.09
N GLY A 27 -3.63 -1.44 -3.14
CA GLY A 27 -3.56 -2.84 -3.57
C GLY A 27 -2.90 -3.77 -2.55
N ALA A 28 -1.87 -3.30 -1.83
CA ALA A 28 -1.27 -4.09 -0.74
C ALA A 28 -2.27 -4.37 0.39
N ALA A 29 -3.03 -3.35 0.79
CA ALA A 29 -4.07 -3.51 1.80
C ALA A 29 -5.18 -4.47 1.35
N GLU A 30 -5.59 -4.39 0.07
CA GLU A 30 -6.57 -5.33 -0.50
C GLU A 30 -6.06 -6.77 -0.53
N LEU A 31 -4.80 -7.00 -0.92
CA LEU A 31 -4.19 -8.32 -0.93
C LEU A 31 -4.10 -8.90 0.48
N LEU A 32 -3.66 -8.11 1.46
CA LEU A 32 -3.59 -8.52 2.87
C LEU A 32 -4.99 -8.85 3.43
N HIS A 33 -6.01 -8.09 3.05
CA HIS A 33 -7.39 -8.43 3.41
C HIS A 33 -7.85 -9.73 2.74
N ALA A 34 -7.53 -9.92 1.45
CA ALA A 34 -7.90 -11.11 0.71
C ALA A 34 -7.20 -12.38 1.22
N GLU A 35 -5.98 -12.28 1.75
CA GLU A 35 -5.30 -13.38 2.44
C GLU A 35 -6.16 -13.95 3.57
N GLU A 36 -6.80 -13.09 4.37
CA GLU A 36 -7.67 -13.51 5.48
C GLU A 36 -9.01 -14.09 5.03
N THR A 37 -9.56 -13.65 3.89
CA THR A 37 -10.93 -14.00 3.47
C THR A 37 -11.01 -15.03 2.33
N CYS A 38 -9.97 -15.17 1.52
CA CYS A 38 -10.03 -15.92 0.25
C CYS A 38 -9.25 -17.25 0.25
N GLY A 39 -8.72 -17.67 1.41
CA GLY A 39 -7.94 -18.90 1.55
C GLY A 39 -6.72 -18.91 0.62
N MET A 40 -6.08 -17.76 0.46
CA MET A 40 -4.80 -17.62 -0.23
C MET A 40 -3.72 -17.28 0.79
N ARG A 41 -2.45 -17.49 0.44
CA ARG A 41 -1.32 -17.10 1.27
C ARG A 41 -0.37 -16.22 0.50
N LEU A 42 0.07 -15.14 1.14
CA LEU A 42 1.04 -14.21 0.57
C LEU A 42 2.46 -14.54 1.05
N ASP A 43 3.42 -14.38 0.14
CA ASP A 43 4.82 -14.36 0.48
C ASP A 43 5.15 -12.94 0.95
N ALA A 44 5.28 -12.77 2.27
CA ALA A 44 5.59 -11.49 2.88
C ALA A 44 6.91 -10.87 2.37
N LYS A 45 7.90 -11.69 2.01
CA LYS A 45 9.17 -11.20 1.45
C LYS A 45 8.96 -10.68 0.05
N ALA A 46 8.25 -11.41 -0.80
CA ALA A 46 7.95 -10.97 -2.17
C ALA A 46 7.07 -9.71 -2.18
N LEU A 47 6.07 -9.63 -1.30
CA LEU A 47 5.23 -8.44 -1.14
C LEU A 47 6.08 -7.22 -0.72
N ASN A 48 6.99 -7.38 0.24
CA ASN A 48 7.89 -6.31 0.66
C ASN A 48 8.84 -5.86 -0.47
N LEU A 49 9.40 -6.79 -1.24
CA LEU A 49 10.25 -6.45 -2.40
C LEU A 49 9.47 -5.69 -3.48
N TRP A 50 8.21 -6.06 -3.72
CA TRP A 50 7.35 -5.33 -4.63
C TRP A 50 7.06 -3.92 -4.12
N LEU A 51 6.71 -3.75 -2.83
CA LEU A 51 6.53 -2.44 -2.20
C LEU A 51 7.80 -1.57 -2.27
N GLU A 52 8.98 -2.18 -2.08
CA GLU A 52 10.27 -1.50 -2.26
C GLU A 52 10.44 -0.99 -3.68
N SER A 53 10.15 -1.83 -4.68
CA SER A 53 10.25 -1.46 -6.11
C SER A 53 9.34 -0.29 -6.50
N LYS A 54 8.29 -0.03 -5.70
CA LYS A 54 7.35 1.08 -5.87
C LYS A 54 7.69 2.30 -5.00
N ASN A 55 8.79 2.26 -4.24
CA ASN A 55 9.17 3.29 -3.28
C ASN A 55 8.09 3.56 -2.21
N VAL A 56 7.48 2.50 -1.66
CA VAL A 56 6.39 2.58 -0.64
C VAL A 56 6.70 1.82 0.67
N LEU A 57 7.97 1.77 1.08
CA LEU A 57 8.40 1.20 2.37
C LEU A 57 8.68 2.26 3.46
N SER A 58 8.29 3.51 3.27
CA SER A 58 8.42 4.52 4.32
C SER A 58 7.42 4.27 5.47
N PRO A 59 7.69 4.77 6.69
CA PRO A 59 6.74 4.67 7.80
C PRO A 59 5.35 5.21 7.46
N ASP A 60 5.28 6.32 6.72
CA ASP A 60 4.01 6.93 6.30
C ASP A 60 3.24 6.04 5.31
N ALA A 61 3.95 5.38 4.38
CA ALA A 61 3.35 4.45 3.44
C ALA A 61 2.78 3.22 4.17
N LEU A 62 3.56 2.63 5.08
CA LEU A 62 3.12 1.50 5.90
C LEU A 62 1.92 1.88 6.79
N SER A 63 1.93 3.09 7.36
CA SER A 63 0.80 3.63 8.14
C SER A 63 -0.49 3.70 7.29
N ARG A 64 -0.38 4.16 6.03
CA ARG A 64 -1.51 4.18 5.10
C ARG A 64 -2.01 2.78 4.73
N ILE A 65 -1.11 1.84 4.45
CA ILE A 65 -1.48 0.44 4.16
C ILE A 65 -2.27 -0.14 5.33
N ASN A 66 -1.77 0.03 6.56
CA ASN A 66 -2.45 -0.44 7.77
C ASN A 66 -3.80 0.23 7.97
N PHE A 67 -3.90 1.55 7.77
CA PHE A 67 -5.16 2.28 7.87
C PHE A 67 -6.22 1.76 6.87
N ASN A 68 -5.80 1.49 5.63
CA ASN A 68 -6.67 0.93 4.59
C ASN A 68 -7.09 -0.51 4.94
N LEU A 69 -6.14 -1.35 5.37
CA LEU A 69 -6.41 -2.72 5.79
C LEU A 69 -7.42 -2.76 6.94
N ASP A 70 -7.23 -1.93 7.96
CA ASP A 70 -8.16 -1.81 9.08
C ASP A 70 -9.55 -1.35 8.63
N THR A 71 -9.62 -0.46 7.65
CA THR A 71 -10.88 0.02 7.08
C THR A 71 -11.61 -1.09 6.33
N LEU A 72 -10.89 -1.89 5.53
CA LEU A 72 -11.43 -3.08 4.88
C LEU A 72 -11.94 -4.10 5.91
N LYS A 73 -11.15 -4.39 6.94
CA LYS A 73 -11.54 -5.30 8.03
C LYS A 73 -12.81 -4.83 8.75
N ARG A 74 -12.89 -3.54 9.11
CA ARG A 74 -14.08 -2.97 9.78
C ARG A 74 -15.33 -3.00 8.91
N SER A 75 -15.19 -3.03 7.59
CA SER A 75 -16.34 -3.13 6.69
C SER A 75 -17.10 -4.46 6.83
N ASN A 76 -16.48 -5.49 7.44
CA ASN A 76 -17.00 -6.86 7.54
C ASN A 76 -17.51 -7.42 6.19
N LYS A 77 -17.03 -6.86 5.07
CA LYS A 77 -17.46 -7.26 3.74
C LYS A 77 -16.68 -8.50 3.34
N THR A 78 -17.35 -9.64 3.31
CA THR A 78 -16.80 -10.84 2.67
C THR A 78 -16.56 -10.57 1.19
N LEU A 79 -15.37 -10.89 0.71
CA LEU A 79 -15.05 -10.82 -0.72
C LEU A 79 -15.83 -11.88 -1.50
N THR A 80 -16.37 -11.51 -2.65
CA THR A 80 -17.03 -12.45 -3.56
C THR A 80 -16.00 -13.37 -4.23
N GLU A 81 -16.45 -14.48 -4.82
CA GLU A 81 -15.57 -15.40 -5.56
C GLU A 81 -14.76 -14.67 -6.66
N ASN A 82 -15.39 -13.75 -7.38
CA ASN A 82 -14.72 -12.95 -8.41
C ASN A 82 -13.65 -12.01 -7.82
N GLN A 83 -13.92 -11.42 -6.65
CA GLN A 83 -12.94 -10.59 -5.95
C GLN A 83 -11.76 -11.43 -5.44
N CYS A 84 -12.02 -12.63 -4.92
CA CYS A 84 -10.97 -13.56 -4.53
C CYS A 84 -10.15 -14.06 -5.72
N ALA A 85 -10.78 -14.34 -6.87
CA ALA A 85 -10.08 -14.72 -8.10
C ALA A 85 -9.17 -13.58 -8.60
N LEU A 86 -9.67 -12.35 -8.55
CA LEU A 86 -8.89 -11.16 -8.89
C LEU A 86 -7.70 -10.98 -7.94
N ALA A 87 -7.91 -11.08 -6.62
CA ALA A 87 -6.84 -10.95 -5.64
C ALA A 87 -5.74 -12.01 -5.82
N LYS A 88 -6.13 -13.28 -6.06
CA LYS A 88 -5.18 -14.35 -6.37
C LYS A 88 -4.38 -14.07 -7.65
N ALA A 89 -5.05 -13.60 -8.71
CA ALA A 89 -4.37 -13.22 -9.95
C ALA A 89 -3.40 -12.06 -9.76
N SER A 90 -3.78 -11.05 -8.97
CA SER A 90 -2.93 -9.90 -8.63
C SER A 90 -1.73 -10.30 -7.78
N ALA A 91 -1.92 -11.12 -6.73
CA ALA A 91 -0.81 -11.64 -5.94
C ALA A 91 0.15 -12.46 -6.80
N LYS A 92 -0.37 -13.25 -7.73
CA LYS A 92 0.46 -14.00 -8.70
C LYS A 92 1.24 -13.07 -9.63
N SER A 93 0.62 -12.00 -10.15
CA SER A 93 1.28 -11.08 -11.09
C SER A 93 2.43 -10.28 -10.46
N ILE A 94 2.36 -10.04 -9.15
CA ILE A 94 3.45 -9.40 -8.38
C ILE A 94 4.43 -10.41 -7.76
N GLY A 95 4.23 -11.71 -7.98
CA GLY A 95 5.08 -12.78 -7.46
C GLY A 95 4.94 -13.05 -5.96
N ALA A 96 3.84 -12.60 -5.34
CA ALA A 96 3.60 -12.72 -3.91
C ALA A 96 2.64 -13.86 -3.53
N LEU A 97 2.23 -14.74 -4.44
CA LEU A 97 1.37 -15.89 -4.13
C LEU A 97 2.20 -17.13 -3.79
N VAL A 98 1.93 -17.79 -2.65
CA VAL A 98 2.68 -18.97 -2.15
C VAL A 98 2.14 -20.32 -2.68
N GLU A 99 0.95 -20.32 -3.29
CA GLU A 99 0.10 -21.50 -3.60
C GLU A 99 -0.65 -22.08 -2.39
#